data_AF-A0A1V9XXZ9-F1
#
_entry.id   AF-A0A1V9XXZ9-F1
#
_cell.length_a   1.000
_cell.length_b   1.000
_cell.length_c   1.000
_cell.angle_alpha   90.00
_cell.angle_beta   90.00
_cell.angle_gamma   90.00
#
_symmetry.space_group_name_H-M   'P 1'
#
loop_
_entity.id
_entity.type
_entity.pdbx_description
1 polymer ?
#
loop_
_entity_poly.entity_id
_entity_poly.type
_entity_poly.pdbx_seq_one_letter_code
_entity_poly.pdbx_strand_id
1 'polypeptide(L)'
;MEDWMRAAMTSINFFEAETAGLSMKKVAAEKLHHLADAKQYLELFLQRSLQGDSKPGATSEQISKRIKDIHRHLSTVSLQIDVCRYLARREEAQKGVLIILSGSSVSTNREDANTISTSQLRPGSSTQLSVKPKPTLFSTDPNVKHNLAAMILLNGSSVEEGFGLCLRVVADCQLDGMTVLKRTVEFLAKPEEIGEANIKEIERLSKCVEQSGYNKDLYNMDKVLISVIDLIQRKDSCHPDLMSATVDSLLRLIKDDMNKITAYTTSGRLRSAYMLAVRLGQIDAVRRIRERATELQQPAVYKMCDKWLQNRR
;
A
#
# COMPACT_ATOMS: atom_id res chain seq x y z
N MET A 1 -37.82 2.23 -11.64
CA MET A 1 -36.90 3.22 -12.29
C MET A 1 -35.60 3.47 -11.51
N GLU A 2 -35.48 3.02 -10.25
CA GLU A 2 -34.19 2.87 -9.52
C GLU A 2 -33.57 1.47 -9.72
N ASP A 3 -34.20 0.65 -10.55
CA ASP A 3 -33.98 -0.80 -10.55
C ASP A 3 -32.66 -1.19 -11.21
N TRP A 4 -32.15 -0.41 -12.17
CA TRP A 4 -30.83 -0.64 -12.77
C TRP A 4 -29.69 -0.36 -11.78
N MET A 5 -29.77 0.74 -11.04
CA MET A 5 -28.78 1.05 -9.99
C MET A 5 -28.87 0.02 -8.86
N ARG A 6 -30.09 -0.36 -8.46
CA ARG A 6 -30.31 -1.41 -7.44
C ARG A 6 -29.75 -2.75 -7.92
N ALA A 7 -30.02 -3.14 -9.16
CA ALA A 7 -29.49 -4.37 -9.77
C ALA A 7 -27.96 -4.36 -9.82
N ALA A 8 -27.34 -3.25 -10.23
CA ALA A 8 -25.89 -3.11 -10.22
C ALA A 8 -25.30 -3.28 -8.81
N MET A 9 -25.88 -2.63 -7.80
CA MET A 9 -25.43 -2.76 -6.41
C MET A 9 -25.64 -4.18 -5.87
N THR A 10 -26.75 -4.83 -6.23
CA THR A 10 -27.02 -6.23 -5.88
C THR A 10 -25.97 -7.16 -6.51
N SER A 11 -25.62 -6.98 -7.77
CA SER A 11 -24.56 -7.76 -8.44
C SER A 11 -23.19 -7.54 -7.80
N ILE A 12 -22.86 -6.32 -7.36
CA ILE A 12 -21.64 -6.03 -6.61
C ILE A 12 -21.65 -6.77 -5.26
N ASN A 13 -22.76 -6.74 -4.53
CA ASN A 13 -22.88 -7.43 -3.25
C ASN A 13 -22.77 -8.96 -3.39
N PHE A 14 -23.35 -9.54 -4.46
CA PHE A 14 -23.17 -10.96 -4.76
C PHE A 14 -21.71 -11.29 -5.06
N PHE A 15 -21.02 -10.43 -5.80
CA PHE A 15 -19.59 -10.58 -6.01
C PHE A 15 -18.82 -10.57 -4.68
N GLU A 16 -19.04 -9.61 -3.79
CA GLU A 16 -18.32 -9.56 -2.50
C GLU A 16 -18.62 -10.77 -1.60
N ALA A 17 -19.88 -11.21 -1.54
CA ALA A 17 -20.29 -12.34 -0.73
C ALA A 17 -19.74 -13.69 -1.26
N GLU A 18 -19.85 -13.93 -2.57
CA GLU A 18 -19.47 -15.21 -3.18
C GLU A 18 -17.95 -15.36 -3.36
N THR A 19 -17.20 -14.26 -3.29
CA THR A 19 -15.74 -14.29 -3.46
C THR A 19 -14.97 -14.43 -2.16
N ALA A 20 -15.65 -14.30 -1.00
CA ALA A 20 -15.01 -14.24 0.32
C ALA A 20 -14.04 -15.41 0.60
N GLY A 21 -14.27 -16.61 0.05
CA GLY A 21 -13.42 -17.79 0.28
C GLY A 21 -12.80 -18.43 -0.97
N LEU A 22 -12.93 -17.82 -2.16
CA LEU A 22 -12.43 -18.41 -3.41
C LEU A 22 -10.99 -18.00 -3.68
N SER A 23 -10.24 -18.72 -4.54
CA SER A 23 -8.93 -18.27 -5.05
C SER A 23 -9.10 -17.20 -6.14
N MET A 24 -8.09 -16.37 -6.43
CA MET A 24 -8.27 -15.29 -7.42
C MET A 24 -8.56 -15.82 -8.83
N LYS A 25 -7.98 -16.97 -9.18
CA LYS A 25 -8.27 -17.75 -10.38
C LYS A 25 -9.73 -18.19 -10.44
N LYS A 26 -10.30 -18.72 -9.35
CA LYS A 26 -11.72 -19.08 -9.29
C LYS A 26 -12.62 -17.85 -9.38
N VAL A 27 -12.26 -16.75 -8.71
CA VAL A 27 -12.98 -15.48 -8.84
C VAL A 27 -13.00 -15.01 -10.29
N ALA A 28 -11.84 -15.06 -10.97
CA ALA A 28 -11.72 -14.66 -12.37
C ALA A 28 -12.53 -15.56 -13.32
N ALA A 29 -12.53 -16.87 -13.09
CA ALA A 29 -13.23 -17.82 -13.95
C ALA A 29 -14.74 -17.84 -13.72
N GLU A 30 -15.18 -17.80 -12.47
CA GLU A 30 -16.57 -18.12 -12.11
C GLU A 30 -17.38 -16.91 -11.67
N LYS A 31 -16.76 -15.85 -11.13
CA LYS A 31 -17.46 -14.77 -10.42
C LYS A 31 -17.33 -13.39 -11.07
N LEU A 32 -16.46 -13.21 -12.06
CA LEU A 32 -16.34 -11.96 -12.79
C LEU A 32 -17.60 -11.57 -13.58
N HIS A 33 -18.48 -12.52 -13.90
CA HIS A 33 -19.75 -12.24 -14.58
C HIS A 33 -20.62 -11.27 -13.76
N HIS A 34 -20.65 -11.40 -12.42
CA HIS A 34 -21.38 -10.47 -11.55
C HIS A 34 -20.93 -9.02 -11.74
N LEU A 35 -19.64 -8.77 -11.93
CA LEU A 35 -19.12 -7.43 -12.20
C LEU A 35 -19.39 -6.98 -13.64
N ALA A 36 -19.43 -7.92 -14.60
CA ALA A 36 -19.82 -7.61 -15.98
C ALA A 36 -21.30 -7.20 -16.06
N ASP A 37 -22.18 -7.89 -15.35
CA ASP A 37 -23.60 -7.57 -15.25
C ASP A 37 -23.79 -6.21 -14.57
N ALA A 38 -23.09 -5.97 -13.45
CA ALA A 38 -23.11 -4.67 -12.77
C ALA A 38 -22.68 -3.53 -13.71
N LYS A 39 -21.64 -3.75 -14.51
CA LYS A 39 -21.16 -2.80 -15.51
C LYS A 39 -22.23 -2.51 -16.56
N GLN A 40 -22.87 -3.55 -17.11
CA GLN A 40 -23.93 -3.42 -18.10
C GLN A 40 -25.14 -2.64 -17.56
N TYR A 41 -25.55 -2.91 -16.32
CA TYR A 41 -26.63 -2.16 -15.67
C TYR A 41 -26.29 -0.69 -15.45
N LEU A 42 -25.04 -0.37 -15.10
CA LEU A 42 -24.57 1.02 -14.98
C LEU A 42 -24.51 1.73 -16.33
N GLU A 43 -24.09 1.06 -17.40
CA GLU A 43 -24.08 1.60 -18.78
C GLU A 43 -25.49 1.89 -19.29
N LEU A 44 -26.43 0.97 -19.09
CA LEU A 44 -27.85 1.17 -19.43
C LEU A 44 -28.44 2.37 -18.65
N PHE A 45 -28.11 2.46 -17.37
CA PHE A 45 -28.56 3.55 -16.52
C PHE A 45 -27.96 4.90 -16.93
N LEU A 46 -26.70 4.92 -17.36
CA LEU A 46 -26.03 6.10 -17.92
C LEU A 46 -26.67 6.53 -19.24
N GLN A 47 -26.85 5.61 -20.18
CA GLN A 47 -27.46 5.88 -21.49
C GLN A 47 -28.85 6.50 -21.32
N ARG A 48 -29.64 5.96 -20.39
CA ARG A 48 -30.98 6.49 -20.09
C ARG A 48 -30.94 7.86 -19.43
N SER A 49 -29.98 8.09 -18.52
CA SER A 49 -29.78 9.39 -17.87
C SER A 49 -29.37 10.48 -18.85
N LEU A 50 -28.63 10.14 -19.91
CA LEU A 50 -28.24 11.05 -20.99
C LEU A 50 -29.39 11.33 -21.97
N GLN A 51 -30.30 10.37 -22.18
CA GLN A 51 -31.47 10.52 -23.05
C GLN A 51 -32.60 11.37 -22.44
N GLY A 52 -32.40 11.96 -21.26
CA GLY A 52 -33.35 12.92 -20.68
C GLY A 52 -34.58 12.31 -20.00
N ASP A 53 -34.62 10.98 -19.81
CA ASP A 53 -35.75 10.29 -19.15
C ASP A 53 -35.72 10.40 -17.61
N SER A 54 -35.27 11.55 -17.13
CA SER A 54 -35.17 11.83 -15.70
C SER A 54 -36.54 12.12 -15.12
N LYS A 55 -36.72 11.86 -13.81
CA LYS A 55 -37.94 12.18 -13.07
C LYS A 55 -38.40 13.62 -13.41
N PRO A 56 -39.70 13.85 -13.70
CA PRO A 56 -40.21 15.19 -13.94
C PRO A 56 -39.92 16.07 -12.71
N GLY A 57 -39.23 17.19 -12.91
CA GLY A 57 -38.86 18.15 -11.87
C GLY A 57 -37.41 18.11 -11.37
N ALA A 58 -36.53 17.25 -11.90
CA ALA A 58 -35.10 17.27 -11.55
C ALA A 58 -34.38 18.47 -12.20
N THR A 59 -33.56 19.19 -11.42
CA THR A 59 -32.74 20.30 -11.94
C THR A 59 -31.55 19.79 -12.74
N SER A 60 -31.05 20.62 -13.66
CA SER A 60 -29.85 20.31 -14.48
C SER A 60 -28.64 19.91 -13.63
N GLU A 61 -28.48 20.53 -12.46
CA GLU A 61 -27.40 20.23 -11.52
C GLU A 61 -27.52 18.83 -10.89
N GLN A 62 -28.74 18.42 -10.53
CA GLN A 62 -29.01 17.09 -9.98
C GLN A 62 -28.74 15.98 -10.99
N ILE A 63 -29.08 16.22 -12.26
CA ILE A 63 -28.82 15.28 -13.37
C ILE A 63 -27.30 15.17 -13.60
N SER A 64 -26.58 16.29 -13.64
CA SER A 64 -25.12 16.31 -13.80
C SER A 64 -24.41 15.56 -12.67
N LYS A 65 -24.81 15.79 -11.41
CA LYS A 65 -24.25 15.08 -10.26
C LYS A 65 -24.48 13.57 -10.36
N ARG A 66 -25.68 13.15 -10.73
CA ARG A 66 -26.04 11.74 -10.91
C ARG A 66 -25.18 11.06 -11.98
N ILE A 67 -24.98 11.71 -13.12
CA ILE A 67 -24.11 11.21 -14.19
C ILE A 67 -22.66 11.01 -13.70
N LYS A 68 -22.13 11.99 -12.95
CA LYS A 68 -20.78 11.87 -12.36
C LYS A 68 -20.68 10.69 -11.38
N ASP A 69 -21.69 10.49 -10.53
CA ASP A 69 -21.71 9.35 -9.61
C ASP A 69 -21.76 8.01 -10.37
N ILE A 70 -22.55 7.90 -11.45
CA ILE A 70 -22.60 6.70 -12.29
C ILE A 70 -21.23 6.42 -12.94
N HIS A 71 -20.58 7.44 -13.51
CA HIS A 71 -19.24 7.30 -14.06
C HIS A 71 -18.23 6.83 -13.01
N ARG A 72 -18.31 7.34 -11.77
CA ARG A 72 -17.44 6.89 -10.68
C ARG A 72 -17.65 5.40 -10.40
N HIS A 73 -18.89 4.94 -10.27
CA HIS A 73 -19.21 3.52 -10.06
C HIS A 73 -18.72 2.65 -11.22
N LEU A 74 -18.92 3.10 -12.47
CA LEU A 74 -18.45 2.40 -13.66
C LEU A 74 -16.91 2.26 -13.68
N SER A 75 -16.20 3.32 -13.30
CA SER A 75 -14.73 3.29 -13.17
C SER A 75 -14.31 2.28 -12.10
N THR A 76 -14.91 2.33 -10.90
CA THR A 76 -14.58 1.40 -9.81
C THR A 76 -14.86 -0.06 -10.19
N VAL A 77 -15.99 -0.36 -10.83
CA VAL A 77 -16.31 -1.73 -11.29
C VAL A 77 -15.30 -2.20 -12.34
N SER A 78 -15.00 -1.37 -13.35
CA SER A 78 -14.02 -1.71 -14.39
C SER A 78 -12.64 -1.95 -13.81
N LEU A 79 -12.23 -1.10 -12.87
CA LEU A 79 -10.96 -1.21 -12.17
C LEU A 79 -10.89 -2.48 -11.32
N GLN A 80 -11.96 -2.84 -10.60
CA GLN A 80 -12.01 -4.09 -9.83
C GLN A 80 -11.88 -5.32 -10.74
N ILE A 81 -12.53 -5.32 -11.91
CA ILE A 81 -12.39 -6.39 -12.90
C ILE A 81 -10.91 -6.54 -13.32
N ASP A 82 -10.25 -5.44 -13.64
CA ASP A 82 -8.84 -5.45 -14.05
C ASP A 82 -7.93 -5.95 -12.93
N VAL A 83 -8.17 -5.52 -11.69
CA VAL A 83 -7.43 -6.00 -10.51
C VAL A 83 -7.62 -7.49 -10.29
N CYS A 84 -8.85 -8.00 -10.39
CA CYS A 84 -9.11 -9.44 -10.28
C CYS A 84 -8.42 -10.24 -11.37
N ARG A 85 -8.48 -9.78 -12.63
CA ARG A 85 -7.78 -10.44 -13.75
C ARG A 85 -6.27 -10.43 -13.55
N TYR A 86 -5.72 -9.32 -13.11
CA TYR A 86 -4.29 -9.20 -12.81
C TYR A 86 -3.88 -10.20 -11.73
N LEU A 87 -4.53 -10.18 -10.56
CA LEU A 87 -4.20 -11.06 -9.45
C LEU A 87 -4.41 -12.54 -9.79
N ALA A 88 -5.41 -12.88 -10.61
CA ALA A 88 -5.62 -14.26 -11.08
C ALA A 88 -4.47 -14.76 -11.97
N ARG A 89 -3.99 -13.92 -12.90
CA ARG A 89 -2.81 -14.25 -13.72
C ARG A 89 -1.56 -14.42 -12.87
N ARG A 90 -1.38 -13.56 -11.86
CA ARG A 90 -0.26 -13.64 -10.92
C ARG A 90 -0.33 -14.90 -10.06
N GLU A 91 -1.51 -15.25 -9.54
CA GLU A 91 -1.74 -16.49 -8.79
C GLU A 91 -1.40 -17.72 -9.63
N GLU A 92 -1.76 -17.74 -10.90
CA GLU A 92 -1.42 -18.83 -11.83
C GLU A 92 0.09 -18.92 -12.09
N ALA A 93 0.75 -17.79 -12.33
CA ALA A 93 2.20 -17.73 -12.52
C ALA A 93 2.99 -18.15 -11.27
N GLN A 94 2.45 -17.88 -10.08
CA GLN A 94 3.05 -18.17 -8.78
C GLN A 94 2.57 -19.51 -8.18
N LYS A 95 2.04 -20.42 -9.02
CA LYS A 95 1.59 -21.76 -8.62
C LYS A 95 0.58 -21.77 -7.46
N GLY A 96 -0.29 -20.77 -7.39
CA GLY A 96 -1.37 -20.66 -6.41
C GLY A 96 -1.05 -19.82 -5.17
N VAL A 97 0.15 -19.24 -5.08
CA VAL A 97 0.55 -18.41 -3.92
C VAL A 97 0.43 -16.94 -4.27
N LEU A 98 -0.36 -16.21 -3.48
CA LEU A 98 -0.40 -14.74 -3.50
C LEU A 98 0.03 -14.20 -2.14
N ILE A 99 0.82 -13.12 -2.16
CA ILE A 99 1.09 -12.32 -0.98
C ILE A 99 -0.19 -11.56 -0.62
N ILE A 100 -0.73 -11.83 0.57
CA ILE A 100 -1.93 -11.16 1.10
C ILE A 100 -1.55 -10.32 2.32
N LEU A 101 -1.78 -9.01 2.21
CA LEU A 101 -1.63 -8.09 3.34
C LEU A 101 -2.91 -8.12 4.18
N SER A 102 -2.96 -8.97 5.20
CA SER A 102 -4.00 -8.91 6.21
C SER A 102 -3.78 -7.68 7.09
N GLY A 103 -4.80 -6.84 7.26
CA GLY A 103 -4.75 -5.66 8.13
C GLY A 103 -4.21 -6.03 9.51
N SER A 104 -3.22 -5.28 9.98
CA SER A 104 -2.66 -5.42 11.31
C SER A 104 -3.72 -5.02 12.35
N SER A 105 -4.54 -5.96 12.79
CA SER A 105 -5.08 -5.91 14.14
C SER A 105 -3.95 -6.32 15.08
N VAL A 106 -3.50 -5.39 15.91
CA VAL A 106 -2.69 -5.70 17.08
C VAL A 106 -3.50 -6.67 17.94
N SER A 107 -3.08 -7.92 17.95
CA SER A 107 -3.31 -8.84 19.05
C SER A 107 -2.17 -9.86 19.01
N THR A 108 -1.25 -9.64 19.93
CA THR A 108 -0.31 -10.62 20.48
C THR A 108 -0.96 -11.99 20.59
N ASN A 109 -0.43 -12.96 19.86
CA ASN A 109 0.18 -14.18 20.41
C ASN A 109 0.75 -14.96 19.23
N ARG A 110 2.09 -15.00 19.18
CA ARG A 110 2.83 -15.94 18.36
C ARG A 110 2.66 -17.31 18.98
N GLU A 111 2.02 -18.21 18.25
CA GLU A 111 2.37 -19.62 18.12
C GLU A 111 1.64 -20.12 16.86
N ASP A 112 2.26 -21.04 16.14
CA ASP A 112 1.81 -21.65 14.88
C ASP A 112 2.19 -20.94 13.57
N ALA A 113 3.50 -20.87 13.36
CA ALA A 113 4.08 -20.97 12.03
C ALA A 113 3.88 -22.39 11.47
N ASN A 114 2.71 -22.64 10.85
CA ASN A 114 2.58 -23.57 9.72
C ASN A 114 1.15 -23.55 9.17
N THR A 115 0.89 -22.78 8.12
CA THR A 115 -0.28 -23.07 7.28
C THR A 115 -0.01 -22.66 5.82
N ILE A 116 0.69 -23.54 5.12
CA ILE A 116 0.49 -23.72 3.68
C ILE A 116 -0.92 -24.32 3.55
N SER A 117 -1.92 -23.52 3.19
CA SER A 117 -3.29 -24.01 3.00
C SER A 117 -3.42 -24.70 1.64
N THR A 118 -3.08 -25.99 1.62
CA THR A 118 -3.50 -26.95 0.58
C THR A 118 -5.00 -27.26 0.76
N SER A 119 -5.80 -26.98 -0.27
CA SER A 119 -7.24 -27.27 -0.28
C SER A 119 -7.51 -28.74 -0.65
N GLN A 120 -8.01 -29.54 0.30
CA GLN A 120 -8.65 -30.84 0.05
C GLN A 120 -9.90 -30.98 0.95
N LEU A 121 -10.95 -31.57 0.37
CA LEU A 121 -12.36 -31.50 0.77
C LEU A 121 -12.74 -32.25 2.06
N ARG A 122 -13.72 -31.73 2.81
CA ARG A 122 -14.82 -32.50 3.48
C ARG A 122 -15.92 -31.57 4.06
N PRO A 123 -17.21 -31.94 4.02
CA PRO A 123 -18.32 -31.09 4.49
C PRO A 123 -18.84 -31.51 5.88
N GLY A 124 -19.28 -30.54 6.66
CA GLY A 124 -20.18 -30.76 7.80
C GLY A 124 -19.65 -30.27 9.14
N SER A 125 -19.95 -29.02 9.49
CA SER A 125 -20.45 -28.56 10.80
C SER A 125 -20.23 -27.05 10.95
N SER A 126 -21.30 -26.37 11.36
CA SER A 126 -21.40 -24.94 11.59
C SER A 126 -20.38 -24.45 12.61
N THR A 127 -19.32 -23.82 12.14
CA THR A 127 -18.46 -22.91 12.90
C THR A 127 -18.19 -21.71 12.02
N GLN A 128 -18.44 -20.50 12.55
CA GLN A 128 -18.13 -19.25 11.87
C GLN A 128 -16.62 -19.17 11.63
N LEU A 129 -16.20 -19.70 10.47
CA LEU A 129 -14.89 -19.40 9.89
C LEU A 129 -14.91 -17.91 9.58
N SER A 130 -14.05 -17.15 10.26
CA SER A 130 -13.66 -15.80 9.87
C SER A 130 -12.97 -15.89 8.50
N VAL A 131 -13.77 -16.05 7.45
CA VAL A 131 -13.36 -15.98 6.06
C VAL A 131 -12.97 -14.53 5.81
N LYS A 132 -11.67 -14.24 5.90
CA LYS A 132 -11.15 -12.88 5.74
C LYS A 132 -11.59 -12.36 4.37
N PRO A 133 -12.34 -11.24 4.30
CA PRO A 133 -12.83 -10.74 3.02
C PRO A 133 -11.64 -10.40 2.12
N LYS A 134 -11.70 -10.89 0.89
CA LYS A 134 -10.68 -10.61 -0.11
C LYS A 134 -10.63 -9.10 -0.39
N PRO A 135 -9.45 -8.55 -0.65
CA PRO A 135 -9.30 -7.13 -0.81
C PRO A 135 -10.05 -6.67 -2.07
N THR A 136 -10.99 -5.76 -1.85
CA THR A 136 -11.99 -5.28 -2.79
C THR A 136 -11.97 -3.76 -2.78
N LEU A 137 -12.14 -3.13 -3.95
CA LEU A 137 -12.25 -1.68 -4.10
C LEU A 137 -13.61 -1.15 -3.63
N PHE A 138 -14.59 -2.03 -3.45
CA PHE A 138 -15.92 -1.66 -2.95
C PHE A 138 -15.99 -1.55 -1.42
N SER A 139 -14.93 -1.97 -0.70
CA SER A 139 -14.87 -1.82 0.76
C SER A 139 -15.04 -0.35 1.17
N THR A 140 -15.74 -0.12 2.30
CA THR A 140 -15.82 1.22 2.89
C THR A 140 -14.52 1.59 3.60
N ASP A 141 -13.75 0.60 4.08
CA ASP A 141 -12.50 0.84 4.79
C ASP A 141 -11.37 1.19 3.82
N PRO A 142 -10.77 2.41 3.92
CA PRO A 142 -9.63 2.76 3.09
C PRO A 142 -8.45 1.81 3.31
N ASN A 143 -8.27 1.21 4.49
CA ASN A 143 -7.15 0.30 4.74
C ASN A 143 -7.19 -0.96 3.86
N VAL A 144 -8.38 -1.47 3.57
CA VAL A 144 -8.57 -2.62 2.67
C VAL A 144 -8.12 -2.23 1.26
N LYS A 145 -8.45 -1.03 0.79
CA LYS A 145 -8.04 -0.53 -0.53
C LYS A 145 -6.54 -0.26 -0.61
N HIS A 146 -5.94 0.30 0.44
CA HIS A 146 -4.48 0.47 0.53
C HIS A 146 -3.75 -0.88 0.51
N ASN A 147 -4.28 -1.91 1.20
CA ASN A 147 -3.75 -3.26 1.15
C ASN A 147 -3.89 -3.87 -0.24
N LEU A 148 -5.02 -3.67 -0.92
CA LEU A 148 -5.22 -4.12 -2.29
C LEU A 148 -4.19 -3.49 -3.25
N ALA A 149 -4.00 -2.17 -3.15
CA ALA A 149 -3.04 -1.43 -3.96
C ALA A 149 -1.61 -1.92 -3.72
N ALA A 150 -1.23 -2.18 -2.46
CA ALA A 150 0.09 -2.73 -2.12
C ALA A 150 0.24 -4.19 -2.59
N MET A 151 -0.81 -5.00 -2.53
CA MET A 151 -0.81 -6.37 -3.06
C MET A 151 -0.59 -6.42 -4.56
N ILE A 152 -1.12 -5.47 -5.33
CA ILE A 152 -0.86 -5.38 -6.77
C ILE A 152 0.64 -5.22 -7.05
N LEU A 153 1.34 -4.39 -6.28
CA LEU A 153 2.79 -4.20 -6.42
C LEU A 153 3.58 -5.44 -6.00
N LEU A 154 3.19 -6.09 -4.90
CA LEU A 154 3.93 -7.22 -4.32
C LEU A 154 3.81 -8.51 -5.13
N ASN A 155 2.68 -8.71 -5.81
CA ASN A 155 2.43 -9.96 -6.53
C ASN A 155 2.94 -9.93 -7.99
N GLY A 156 3.42 -8.78 -8.50
CA GLY A 156 4.02 -8.67 -9.83
C GLY A 156 5.29 -9.50 -10.00
N SER A 157 5.71 -9.76 -11.24
CA SER A 157 7.00 -10.40 -11.52
C SER A 157 8.16 -9.45 -11.23
N SER A 158 7.86 -8.17 -11.36
CA SER A 158 8.59 -7.03 -10.85
C SER A 158 7.56 -6.02 -10.34
N VAL A 159 7.99 -5.10 -9.47
CA VAL A 159 7.16 -3.98 -9.02
C VAL A 159 6.64 -3.13 -10.19
N GLU A 160 7.36 -3.07 -11.31
CA GLU A 160 7.02 -2.28 -12.50
C GLU A 160 5.74 -2.79 -13.19
N GLU A 161 5.56 -4.12 -13.24
CA GLU A 161 4.39 -4.75 -13.88
C GLU A 161 3.07 -4.36 -13.19
N GLY A 162 3.10 -4.25 -11.85
CA GLY A 162 1.94 -3.83 -11.05
C GLY A 162 1.81 -2.32 -10.89
N PHE A 163 2.84 -1.53 -11.24
CA PHE A 163 2.93 -0.12 -10.88
C PHE A 163 1.84 0.74 -11.52
N GLY A 164 1.61 0.60 -12.83
CA GLY A 164 0.57 1.38 -13.53
C GLY A 164 -0.83 1.07 -13.01
N LEU A 165 -1.13 -0.20 -12.73
CA LEU A 165 -2.42 -0.60 -12.17
C LEU A 165 -2.60 -0.08 -10.73
N CYS A 166 -1.54 -0.14 -9.91
CA CYS A 166 -1.52 0.42 -8.56
C CYS A 166 -1.80 1.93 -8.57
N LEU A 167 -1.11 2.69 -9.43
CA LEU A 167 -1.33 4.14 -9.55
C LEU A 167 -2.75 4.48 -9.95
N ARG A 168 -3.33 3.73 -10.90
CA ARG A 168 -4.74 3.88 -11.28
C ARG A 168 -5.67 3.62 -10.10
N VAL A 169 -5.40 2.59 -9.29
CA VAL A 169 -6.17 2.33 -8.06
C VAL A 169 -6.06 3.49 -7.08
N VAL A 170 -4.86 4.02 -6.86
CA VAL A 170 -4.63 5.14 -5.94
C VAL A 170 -5.36 6.40 -6.40
N ALA A 171 -5.30 6.72 -7.70
CA ALA A 171 -5.96 7.88 -8.27
C ALA A 171 -7.51 7.76 -8.23
N ASP A 172 -8.06 6.65 -8.73
CA ASP A 172 -9.51 6.45 -8.82
C ASP A 172 -10.19 6.35 -7.45
N CYS A 173 -9.50 5.75 -6.47
CA CYS A 173 -10.03 5.60 -5.10
C CYS A 173 -9.59 6.74 -4.17
N GLN A 174 -8.86 7.75 -4.65
CA GLN A 174 -8.31 8.86 -3.85
C GLN A 174 -7.55 8.39 -2.60
N LEU A 175 -6.71 7.37 -2.76
CA LEU A 175 -5.93 6.79 -1.66
C LEU A 175 -4.68 7.62 -1.40
N ASP A 176 -4.12 7.48 -0.19
CA ASP A 176 -2.80 8.02 0.10
C ASP A 176 -1.72 7.10 -0.47
N GLY A 177 -1.10 7.56 -1.57
CA GLY A 177 -0.02 6.86 -2.23
C GLY A 177 1.18 6.57 -1.31
N MET A 178 1.49 7.46 -0.37
CA MET A 178 2.59 7.25 0.58
C MET A 178 2.32 6.06 1.49
N THR A 179 1.07 5.88 1.95
CA THR A 179 0.67 4.73 2.75
C THR A 179 0.77 3.42 1.97
N VAL A 180 0.40 3.40 0.68
CA VAL A 180 0.58 2.22 -0.18
C VAL A 180 2.05 1.86 -0.32
N LEU A 181 2.88 2.83 -0.71
CA LEU A 181 4.33 2.64 -0.85
C LEU A 181 4.97 2.18 0.46
N LYS A 182 4.57 2.77 1.59
CA LYS A 182 5.06 2.36 2.92
C LYS A 182 4.78 0.89 3.21
N ARG A 183 3.56 0.40 2.95
CA ARG A 183 3.21 -1.02 3.17
C ARG A 183 3.99 -1.95 2.24
N THR A 184 4.17 -1.56 0.98
CA THR A 184 4.96 -2.32 0.01
C THR A 184 6.44 -2.39 0.42
N VAL A 185 7.06 -1.25 0.73
CA VAL A 185 8.47 -1.18 1.14
C VAL A 185 8.68 -1.88 2.48
N GLU A 186 7.77 -1.75 3.45
CA GLU A 186 7.85 -2.49 4.71
C GLU A 186 7.84 -4.00 4.48
N PHE A 187 7.02 -4.49 3.54
CA PHE A 187 6.99 -5.91 3.20
C PHE A 187 8.29 -6.35 2.51
N LEU A 188 8.77 -5.59 1.53
CA LEU A 188 10.01 -5.91 0.78
C LEU A 188 11.28 -5.79 1.63
N ALA A 189 11.27 -4.96 2.68
CA ALA A 189 12.38 -4.75 3.59
C ALA A 189 12.42 -5.77 4.74
N LYS A 190 11.39 -6.60 4.92
CA LYS A 190 11.46 -7.74 5.84
C LYS A 190 12.37 -8.79 5.20
N PRO A 191 13.48 -9.19 5.85
CA PRO A 191 14.23 -10.33 5.38
C PRO A 191 13.34 -11.55 5.58
N GLU A 192 13.21 -12.34 4.52
CA GLU A 192 12.68 -13.68 4.66
C GLU A 192 13.70 -14.52 5.44
N GLU A 193 13.23 -15.56 6.13
CA GLU A 193 14.03 -16.41 7.03
C GLU A 193 15.31 -17.02 6.38
N ILE A 194 15.48 -16.91 5.05
CA ILE A 194 16.63 -17.44 4.29
C ILE A 194 17.11 -16.45 3.19
N GLY A 195 16.50 -15.27 3.03
CA GLY A 195 16.71 -14.38 1.88
C GLY A 195 17.15 -12.97 2.23
N GLU A 196 18.12 -12.43 1.49
CA GLU A 196 18.43 -11.00 1.49
C GLU A 196 17.14 -10.18 1.30
N ALA A 197 17.00 -9.06 2.01
CA ALA A 197 15.90 -8.13 1.77
C ALA A 197 15.84 -7.78 0.28
N ASN A 198 14.62 -7.65 -0.28
CA ASN A 198 14.45 -7.42 -1.71
C ASN A 198 14.70 -5.95 -2.08
N ILE A 199 15.91 -5.48 -1.79
CA ILE A 199 16.37 -4.10 -2.00
C ILE A 199 16.30 -3.74 -3.49
N LYS A 200 16.53 -4.71 -4.40
CA LYS A 200 16.45 -4.50 -5.85
C LYS A 200 15.04 -4.08 -6.28
N GLU A 201 14.00 -4.66 -5.70
CA GLU A 201 12.62 -4.24 -5.97
C GLU A 201 12.31 -2.86 -5.36
N ILE A 202 12.87 -2.52 -4.19
CA ILE A 202 12.73 -1.18 -3.60
C ILE A 202 13.42 -0.11 -4.46
N GLU A 203 14.59 -0.42 -5.03
CA GLU A 203 15.30 0.44 -5.99
C GLU A 203 14.49 0.65 -7.26
N ARG A 204 13.93 -0.43 -7.83
CA ARG A 204 13.05 -0.34 -9.01
C ARG A 204 11.81 0.49 -8.70
N LEU A 205 11.17 0.26 -7.57
CA LEU A 205 9.99 1.03 -7.14
C LEU A 205 10.32 2.52 -7.02
N SER A 206 11.48 2.86 -6.43
CA SER A 206 11.95 4.24 -6.33
C SER A 206 12.10 4.89 -7.71
N LYS A 207 12.68 4.17 -8.68
CA LYS A 207 12.80 4.64 -10.07
C LYS A 207 11.44 4.82 -10.74
N CYS A 208 10.50 3.90 -10.54
CA CYS A 208 9.14 4.01 -11.07
C CYS A 208 8.43 5.27 -10.54
N VAL A 209 8.54 5.54 -9.24
CA VAL A 209 7.97 6.75 -8.61
C VAL A 209 8.59 8.02 -9.19
N GLU A 210 9.89 8.03 -9.47
CA GLU A 210 10.57 9.17 -10.09
C GLU A 210 10.18 9.39 -11.55
N GLN A 211 10.13 8.32 -12.35
CA GLN A 211 9.82 8.37 -13.77
C GLN A 211 8.35 8.71 -14.06
N SER A 212 7.46 8.40 -13.11
CA SER A 212 6.04 8.63 -13.28
C SER A 212 5.61 10.10 -13.15
N GLY A 213 6.52 10.99 -12.77
CA GLY A 213 6.28 12.44 -12.78
C GLY A 213 5.26 12.92 -11.75
N TYR A 214 4.90 12.09 -10.77
CA TYR A 214 4.02 12.51 -9.68
C TYR A 214 4.72 13.58 -8.81
N ASN A 215 3.92 14.47 -8.24
CA ASN A 215 4.42 15.55 -7.41
C ASN A 215 5.19 14.97 -6.19
N LYS A 216 6.43 15.43 -5.99
CA LYS A 216 7.33 15.05 -4.89
C LYS A 216 6.72 15.26 -3.50
N ASP A 217 5.73 16.16 -3.40
CA ASP A 217 5.00 16.42 -2.16
C ASP A 217 3.98 15.33 -1.84
N LEU A 218 3.38 14.70 -2.87
CA LEU A 218 2.40 13.62 -2.73
C LEU A 218 3.05 12.23 -2.67
N TYR A 219 4.19 12.04 -3.33
CA TYR A 219 4.88 10.75 -3.41
C TYR A 219 6.36 10.91 -3.01
N ASN A 220 6.60 11.17 -1.74
CA ASN A 220 7.96 11.33 -1.22
C ASN A 220 8.56 9.98 -0.79
N MET A 221 9.34 9.36 -1.68
CA MET A 221 9.98 8.08 -1.42
C MET A 221 10.96 8.14 -0.24
N ASP A 222 11.72 9.23 -0.08
CA ASP A 222 12.66 9.39 1.03
C ASP A 222 11.95 9.33 2.39
N LYS A 223 10.79 9.99 2.53
CA LYS A 223 9.96 9.93 3.75
C LYS A 223 9.42 8.52 4.01
N VAL A 224 9.06 7.79 2.96
CA VAL A 224 8.64 6.38 3.06
C VAL A 224 9.78 5.53 3.58
N LEU A 225 10.98 5.67 3.00
CA LEU A 225 12.19 4.95 3.42
C LEU A 225 12.54 5.25 4.89
N ILE A 226 12.50 6.51 5.32
CA ILE A 226 12.71 6.91 6.73
C ILE A 226 11.71 6.22 7.66
N SER A 227 10.43 6.21 7.27
CA SER A 227 9.36 5.59 8.07
C SER A 227 9.56 4.08 8.23
N VAL A 228 10.06 3.41 7.20
CA VAL A 228 10.34 1.98 7.25
C VAL A 228 11.61 1.69 8.07
N ILE A 229 12.64 2.52 7.95
CA ILE A 229 13.85 2.42 8.78
C ILE A 229 13.49 2.55 10.27
N ASP A 230 12.68 3.55 10.65
CA ASP A 230 12.19 3.73 12.03
C ASP A 230 11.45 2.49 12.54
N LEU A 231 10.58 1.91 11.70
CA LEU A 231 9.80 0.72 12.04
C LEU A 231 10.70 -0.52 12.23
N ILE A 232 11.73 -0.68 11.40
CA ILE A 232 12.71 -1.75 11.53
C ILE A 232 13.49 -1.61 12.85
N GLN A 233 13.87 -0.38 13.22
CA GLN A 233 14.62 -0.15 14.46
C GLN A 233 13.80 -0.42 15.72
N ARG A 234 12.49 -0.18 15.68
CA ARG A 234 11.60 -0.46 16.83
C ARG A 234 11.29 -1.95 16.99
N LYS A 235 11.46 -2.76 15.95
CA LYS A 235 11.18 -4.20 16.02
C LYS A 235 12.39 -4.94 16.56
N ASP A 236 12.33 -5.33 17.83
CA ASP A 236 13.30 -6.25 18.45
C ASP A 236 13.29 -7.59 17.69
N SER A 237 14.29 -7.78 16.84
CA SER A 237 14.38 -8.90 15.91
C SER A 237 15.60 -9.76 16.22
N CYS A 238 15.46 -11.08 16.01
CA CYS A 238 16.44 -12.11 16.37
C CYS A 238 17.81 -11.97 15.64
N HIS A 239 17.88 -11.18 14.56
CA HIS A 239 19.09 -10.96 13.75
C HIS A 239 19.38 -9.47 13.53
N PRO A 240 20.12 -8.81 14.44
CA PRO A 240 20.43 -7.37 14.34
C PRO A 240 21.36 -7.02 13.16
N ASP A 241 22.27 -7.91 12.77
CA ASP A 241 23.24 -7.63 11.71
C ASP A 241 22.60 -7.50 10.32
N LEU A 242 21.66 -8.40 9.99
CA LEU A 242 20.93 -8.36 8.71
C LEU A 242 19.99 -7.14 8.62
N MET A 243 19.38 -6.77 9.75
CA MET A 243 18.60 -5.53 9.86
C MET A 243 19.48 -4.31 9.62
N SER A 244 20.68 -4.26 10.23
CA SER A 244 21.61 -3.15 10.03
C SER A 244 22.06 -3.02 8.57
N ALA A 245 22.36 -4.15 7.90
CA ALA A 245 22.69 -4.17 6.47
C ALA A 245 21.52 -3.73 5.57
N THR A 246 20.30 -4.10 5.93
CA THR A 246 19.07 -3.65 5.26
C THR A 246 18.90 -2.14 5.43
N VAL A 247 19.02 -1.63 6.65
CA VAL A 247 18.98 -0.19 6.96
C VAL A 247 20.06 0.58 6.21
N ASP A 248 21.28 0.05 6.14
CA ASP A 248 22.37 0.60 5.33
C ASP A 248 22.01 0.74 3.86
N SER A 249 21.38 -0.29 3.32
CA SER A 249 20.95 -0.30 1.93
C SER A 249 19.84 0.70 1.67
N LEU A 250 18.83 0.78 2.56
CA LEU A 250 17.77 1.78 2.47
C LEU A 250 18.30 3.21 2.62
N LEU A 251 19.26 3.46 3.50
CA LEU A 251 19.91 4.76 3.67
C LEU A 251 20.64 5.24 2.41
N ARG A 252 21.18 4.31 1.61
CA ARG A 252 21.84 4.64 0.33
C ARG A 252 20.85 5.10 -0.75
N LEU A 253 19.58 4.73 -0.63
CA LEU A 253 18.54 5.11 -1.60
C LEU A 253 18.01 6.53 -1.39
N ILE A 254 18.21 7.10 -0.19
CA ILE A 254 17.73 8.44 0.16
C ILE A 254 18.58 9.49 -0.58
N LYS A 255 17.90 10.34 -1.35
CA LYS A 255 18.54 11.32 -2.23
C LYS A 255 18.64 12.70 -1.62
N ASP A 256 17.58 13.16 -0.96
CA ASP A 256 17.55 14.49 -0.35
C ASP A 256 18.44 14.54 0.90
N ASP A 257 19.30 15.55 0.97
CA ASP A 257 20.29 15.69 2.03
C ASP A 257 19.64 15.91 3.41
N MET A 258 18.52 16.64 3.50
CA MET A 258 17.80 16.88 4.75
C MET A 258 17.09 15.63 5.24
N ASN A 259 16.47 14.89 4.33
CA ASN A 259 15.90 13.58 4.61
C ASN A 259 16.99 12.58 5.00
N LYS A 260 18.17 12.65 4.38
CA LYS A 260 19.31 11.79 4.71
C LYS A 260 19.85 12.06 6.11
N ILE A 261 19.96 13.32 6.54
CA ILE A 261 20.27 13.66 7.93
C ILE A 261 19.21 13.07 8.88
N THR A 262 17.93 13.24 8.53
CA THR A 262 16.81 12.72 9.33
C THR A 262 16.89 11.20 9.43
N ALA A 263 17.15 10.50 8.34
CA ALA A 263 17.30 9.05 8.29
C ALA A 263 18.49 8.54 9.11
N TYR A 264 19.65 9.22 9.05
CA TYR A 264 20.79 8.88 9.91
C TYR A 264 20.50 9.11 11.39
N THR A 265 19.72 10.16 11.71
CA THR A 265 19.31 10.46 13.08
C THR A 265 18.34 9.41 13.61
N THR A 266 17.31 9.09 12.83
CA THR A 266 16.33 8.05 13.13
C THR A 266 17.01 6.69 13.28
N SER A 267 17.97 6.36 12.40
CA SER A 267 18.71 5.10 12.45
C SER A 267 19.77 4.99 13.58
N GLY A 268 19.91 6.00 14.43
CA GLY A 268 20.90 6.01 15.53
C GLY A 268 22.36 6.21 15.10
N ARG A 269 22.61 6.48 13.80
CA ARG A 269 23.95 6.74 13.24
C ARG A 269 24.34 8.20 13.38
N LEU A 270 24.34 8.69 14.62
CA LEU A 270 24.39 10.12 14.93
C LEU A 270 25.67 10.84 14.48
N ARG A 271 26.81 10.14 14.45
CA ARG A 271 28.07 10.73 13.95
C ARG A 271 27.98 11.08 12.46
N SER A 272 27.40 10.19 11.65
CA SER A 272 27.19 10.42 10.22
C SER A 272 26.16 11.53 9.99
N ALA A 273 25.08 11.53 10.77
CA ALA A 273 24.09 12.61 10.75
C ALA A 273 24.74 13.98 11.05
N TYR A 274 25.57 14.05 12.10
CA TYR A 274 26.26 15.26 12.52
C TYR A 274 27.22 15.78 11.45
N MET A 275 28.06 14.91 10.87
CA MET A 275 29.00 15.32 9.82
C MET A 275 28.29 15.92 8.61
N LEU A 276 27.15 15.35 8.21
CA LEU A 276 26.36 15.86 7.09
C LEU A 276 25.66 17.18 7.45
N ALA A 277 25.07 17.27 8.65
CA ALA A 277 24.39 18.47 9.13
C ALA A 277 25.34 19.68 9.26
N VAL A 278 26.54 19.47 9.79
CA VAL A 278 27.57 20.52 9.90
C VAL A 278 28.06 20.97 8.53
N ARG A 279 28.27 20.02 7.60
CA ARG A 279 28.69 20.33 6.23
C ARG A 279 27.67 21.21 5.52
N LEU A 280 26.38 20.97 5.75
CA LEU A 280 25.28 21.74 5.17
C LEU A 280 24.93 23.00 5.97
N GLY A 281 25.59 23.23 7.12
CA GLY A 281 25.34 24.39 7.97
C GLY A 281 23.97 24.40 8.66
N GLN A 282 23.31 23.25 8.78
CA GLN A 282 21.92 23.14 9.23
C GLN A 282 21.82 23.12 10.76
N ILE A 283 21.59 24.29 11.35
CA ILE A 283 21.59 24.48 12.82
C ILE A 283 20.47 23.66 13.48
N ASP A 284 19.26 23.69 12.93
CA ASP A 284 18.12 22.96 13.50
C ASP A 284 18.29 21.45 13.43
N ALA A 285 18.98 20.95 12.40
CA ALA A 285 19.33 19.54 12.30
C ALA A 285 20.34 19.14 13.38
N VAL A 286 21.36 19.97 13.65
CA VAL A 286 22.33 19.72 14.72
C VAL A 286 21.66 19.73 16.10
N ARG A 287 20.68 20.61 16.34
CA ARG A 287 19.89 20.61 17.59
C ARG A 287 19.12 19.28 17.77
N ARG A 288 18.43 18.82 16.72
CA ARG A 288 17.73 17.53 16.72
C ARG A 288 18.67 16.34 16.95
N ILE A 289 19.85 16.34 16.34
CA ILE A 289 20.86 15.30 16.55
C ILE A 289 21.36 15.32 18.00
N ARG A 290 21.55 16.50 18.60
CA ARG A 290 21.94 16.65 20.00
C ARG A 290 20.91 16.05 20.94
N GLU A 291 19.63 16.36 20.73
CA GLU A 291 18.52 15.80 21.52
C GLU A 291 18.50 14.27 21.42
N ARG A 292 18.59 13.75 20.20
CA ARG A 292 18.64 12.30 19.96
C ARG A 292 19.88 11.63 20.58
N ALA A 293 21.02 12.33 20.63
CA ALA A 293 22.23 11.84 21.29
C ALA A 293 22.07 11.71 22.81
N THR A 294 21.29 12.58 23.43
CA THR A 294 20.95 12.48 24.85
C THR A 294 20.07 11.26 25.11
N GLU A 295 19.04 11.04 24.27
CA GLU A 295 18.15 9.88 24.37
C GLU A 295 18.90 8.54 24.21
N LEU A 296 19.80 8.46 23.23
CA LEU A 296 20.60 7.27 22.95
C LEU A 296 21.87 7.16 23.83
N GLN A 297 22.03 8.06 24.82
CA GLN A 297 23.17 8.10 25.74
C GLN A 297 24.53 8.08 25.03
N GLN A 298 24.69 8.87 23.96
CA GLN A 298 25.95 9.04 23.22
C GLN A 298 26.63 10.37 23.56
N PRO A 299 27.36 10.47 24.69
CA PRO A 299 27.89 11.75 25.20
C PRO A 299 28.96 12.38 24.27
N ALA A 300 29.66 11.56 23.48
CA ALA A 300 30.66 12.06 22.53
C ALA A 300 30.01 12.93 21.44
N VAL A 301 28.92 12.45 20.83
CA VAL A 301 28.20 13.19 19.77
C VAL A 301 27.50 14.41 20.35
N TYR A 302 26.94 14.30 21.56
CA TYR A 302 26.36 15.43 22.28
C TYR A 302 27.38 16.58 22.45
N LYS A 303 28.57 16.27 22.98
CA LYS A 303 29.64 17.26 23.17
C LYS A 303 30.10 17.90 21.87
N MET A 304 30.13 17.13 20.77
CA MET A 304 30.45 17.65 19.44
C MET A 304 29.40 18.66 18.96
N CYS A 305 28.12 18.30 19.08
CA CYS A 305 27.02 19.18 18.71
C CYS A 305 27.01 20.46 19.55
N ASP A 306 27.22 20.35 20.86
CA ASP A 306 27.17 21.49 21.78
C ASP A 306 28.30 22.50 21.51
N LYS A 307 29.54 22.01 21.31
CA LYS A 307 30.67 22.87 20.90
C LYS A 307 30.40 23.58 19.58
N TRP A 308 29.85 22.87 18.60
CA TRP A 308 29.55 23.48 17.30
C TRP A 308 28.46 24.55 17.39
N LEU A 309 27.42 24.32 18.21
CA LEU A 309 26.35 25.28 18.44
C LEU A 309 26.83 26.51 19.22
N GLN A 310 27.75 26.34 20.18
CA GLN A 310 28.37 27.45 20.93
C GLN A 310 29.21 28.35 20.01
N ASN A 311 29.96 27.77 19.06
CA ASN A 311 30.77 28.52 18.12
C ASN A 311 29.97 29.34 17.08
N ARG A 312 28.65 29.17 17.03
CA ARG A 312 27.74 29.89 16.11
C ARG A 312 26.70 30.76 16.83
N ARG A 313 26.84 30.92 18.15
CA ARG A 313 26.12 31.96 18.90
C ARG A 313 26.76 33.31 18.72
#